data_AF-A0A0D7X7I9-F1
#
_entry.id   AF-A0A0D7X7I9-F1
#
_cell.length_a   1.000
_cell.length_b   1.000
_cell.length_c   1.000
_cell.angle_alpha   90.00
_cell.angle_beta   90.00
_cell.angle_gamma   90.00
#
_symmetry.space_group_name_H-M   'P 1'
#
loop_
_entity.id
_entity.type
_entity.pdbx_description
1 polymer ?
#
loop_
_entity_poly.entity_id
_entity_poly.type
_entity_poly.pdbx_seq_one_letter_code
_entity_poly.pdbx_strand_id
1 'polypeptide(L)'
;MNMDLRNTAGPGDDPDAILAGIMVATATAFTARTIADGYRRHVFPVCRMDEVIVSGGGAHNRTLLAMLERLLSEQKVLTSGALGVSDDAKEAVIFALLGNDFMHGFCNNLPSATGAERPTVMGKLAFP
;
A
#
# COMPACT_ATOMS: atom_id res chain seq x y z
N MET A 1 -15.76 33.90 -44.79
CA MET A 1 -16.04 33.80 -43.36
C MET A 1 -16.06 32.32 -43.00
N ASN A 2 -14.89 31.70 -42.85
CA ASN A 2 -14.77 30.32 -42.39
C ASN A 2 -14.25 30.37 -40.97
N MET A 3 -15.15 30.12 -40.02
CA MET A 3 -14.82 30.01 -38.60
C MET A 3 -14.43 28.56 -38.37
N ASP A 4 -13.13 28.33 -38.21
CA ASP A 4 -12.56 27.01 -37.95
C ASP A 4 -12.90 26.58 -36.51
N LEU A 5 -13.92 25.74 -36.37
CA LEU A 5 -14.47 25.27 -35.09
C LEU A 5 -13.62 24.17 -34.42
N ARG A 6 -12.41 23.89 -34.93
CA ARG A 6 -11.56 22.79 -34.42
C ARG A 6 -10.61 23.19 -33.29
N ASN A 7 -10.65 24.43 -32.82
CA ASN A 7 -9.66 24.94 -31.86
C ASN A 7 -10.29 25.56 -30.59
N THR A 8 -11.25 24.86 -29.97
CA THR A 8 -11.83 25.27 -28.68
C THR A 8 -11.64 24.26 -27.56
N ALA A 9 -10.91 23.15 -27.80
CA ALA A 9 -10.58 22.20 -26.76
C ALA A 9 -9.57 22.84 -25.80
N GLY A 10 -9.98 23.11 -24.56
CA GLY A 10 -9.05 23.52 -23.52
C GLY A 10 -8.13 22.35 -23.15
N PRO A 11 -7.06 22.58 -22.37
CA PRO A 11 -6.15 21.51 -21.92
C PRO A 11 -6.83 20.38 -21.10
N GLY A 12 -8.13 20.50 -20.80
CA GLY A 12 -8.96 19.46 -20.14
C GLY A 12 -9.88 18.66 -21.07
N ASP A 13 -9.90 18.94 -22.38
CA ASP A 13 -10.80 18.30 -23.35
C ASP A 13 -10.09 17.26 -24.25
N ASP A 14 -8.82 16.96 -23.98
CA ASP A 14 -8.08 15.91 -24.69
C ASP A 14 -8.64 14.52 -24.31
N PRO A 15 -9.26 13.78 -25.25
CA PRO A 15 -9.86 12.47 -24.98
C PRO A 15 -8.88 11.46 -24.39
N ASP A 16 -7.60 11.51 -24.79
CA ASP A 16 -6.58 10.58 -24.31
C ASP A 16 -6.19 10.89 -22.86
N ALA A 17 -6.06 12.18 -22.51
CA ALA A 17 -5.82 12.60 -21.14
C ALA A 17 -7.01 12.26 -20.21
N ILE A 18 -8.25 12.44 -20.69
CA ILE A 18 -9.46 12.04 -19.96
C ILE A 18 -9.46 10.53 -19.72
N LEU A 19 -9.19 9.74 -20.76
CA LEU A 19 -9.16 8.29 -20.66
C LEU A 19 -8.05 7.81 -19.70
N ALA A 20 -6.85 8.39 -19.78
CA ALA A 20 -5.75 8.10 -18.85
C ALA A 20 -6.14 8.43 -17.40
N GLY A 21 -6.81 9.56 -17.17
CA GLY A 21 -7.34 9.93 -15.86
C GLY A 21 -8.34 8.91 -15.32
N ILE A 22 -9.28 8.45 -16.15
CA ILE A 22 -10.25 7.40 -15.79
C ILE A 22 -9.55 6.08 -15.45
N MET A 23 -8.52 5.69 -16.20
CA MET A 23 -7.75 4.47 -15.94
C MET A 23 -7.07 4.54 -14.57
N VAL A 24 -6.35 5.63 -14.26
CA VAL A 24 -5.67 5.80 -12.98
C VAL A 24 -6.66 5.87 -11.81
N ALA A 25 -7.78 6.58 -11.99
CA ALA A 25 -8.84 6.64 -10.97
C ALA A 25 -9.45 5.26 -10.72
N THR A 26 -9.72 4.49 -11.77
CA THR A 26 -10.27 3.14 -11.68
C THR A 26 -9.29 2.19 -11.00
N ALA A 27 -8.01 2.22 -11.38
CA ALA A 27 -6.97 1.41 -10.74
C ALA A 27 -6.83 1.77 -9.25
N THR A 28 -6.84 3.05 -8.90
CA THR A 28 -6.79 3.51 -7.49
C THR A 28 -7.99 3.00 -6.70
N ALA A 29 -9.20 3.14 -7.24
CA ALA A 29 -10.42 2.65 -6.60
C ALA A 29 -10.44 1.13 -6.46
N PHE A 30 -9.95 0.41 -7.46
CA PHE A 30 -9.81 -1.04 -7.43
C PHE A 30 -8.81 -1.48 -6.34
N THR A 31 -7.65 -0.83 -6.24
CA THR A 31 -6.68 -1.07 -5.16
C THR A 31 -7.30 -0.85 -3.78
N ALA A 32 -7.98 0.29 -3.57
CA ALA A 32 -8.64 0.57 -2.29
C ALA A 32 -9.68 -0.52 -1.93
N ARG A 33 -10.49 -0.93 -2.91
CA ARG A 33 -11.55 -1.93 -2.72
C ARG A 33 -11.00 -3.31 -2.40
N THR A 34 -9.99 -3.75 -3.14
CA THR A 34 -9.36 -5.06 -2.94
C THR A 34 -8.66 -5.15 -1.57
N ILE A 35 -8.02 -4.06 -1.12
CA ILE A 35 -7.49 -3.97 0.25
C ILE A 35 -8.62 -4.15 1.26
N ALA A 36 -9.69 -3.35 1.17
CA ALA A 36 -10.81 -3.43 2.11
C ALA A 36 -11.50 -4.82 2.12
N ASP A 37 -11.68 -5.43 0.95
CA ASP A 37 -12.21 -6.78 0.83
C ASP A 37 -11.25 -7.84 1.39
N GLY A 38 -9.94 -7.60 1.36
CA GLY A 38 -8.95 -8.42 2.06
C GLY A 38 -9.16 -8.39 3.58
N TYR A 39 -9.32 -7.19 4.16
CA TYR A 39 -9.60 -7.03 5.59
C TYR A 39 -10.90 -7.74 6.02
N ARG A 40 -11.98 -7.55 5.26
CA ARG A 40 -13.29 -8.19 5.55
C ARG A 40 -13.22 -9.71 5.53
N ARG A 41 -12.45 -10.28 4.60
CA ARG A 41 -12.36 -11.73 4.44
C ARG A 41 -11.37 -12.39 5.40
N HIS A 42 -10.26 -11.72 5.72
CA HIS A 42 -9.12 -12.38 6.35
C HIS A 42 -8.71 -11.80 7.70
N VAL A 43 -9.11 -10.56 8.02
CA VAL A 43 -8.68 -9.86 9.25
C VAL A 43 -9.83 -9.76 10.25
N PHE A 44 -10.94 -9.14 9.85
CA PHE A 44 -12.07 -8.90 10.76
C PHE A 44 -12.70 -10.16 11.37
N PRO A 45 -12.74 -11.32 10.67
CA PRO A 45 -13.26 -12.55 11.27
C PRO A 45 -12.35 -13.15 12.36
N VAL A 46 -11.06 -12.80 12.38
CA VAL A 46 -10.05 -13.44 13.26
C VAL A 46 -9.58 -12.53 14.39
N CYS A 47 -9.66 -11.22 14.22
CA CYS A 47 -9.33 -10.27 15.27
C CYS A 47 -10.11 -8.96 15.13
N ARG A 48 -10.28 -8.27 16.26
CA ARG A 48 -10.71 -6.88 16.28
C ARG A 48 -9.55 -6.00 15.83
N MET A 49 -9.82 -5.09 14.89
CA MET A 49 -8.85 -4.12 14.39
C MET A 49 -9.41 -2.71 14.56
N ASP A 50 -8.70 -1.85 15.29
CA ASP A 50 -9.11 -0.47 15.54
C ASP A 50 -8.36 0.53 14.64
N GLU A 51 -7.12 0.22 14.24
CA GLU A 51 -6.28 1.11 13.43
C GLU A 51 -5.67 0.39 12.21
N VAL A 52 -5.51 1.13 11.11
CA VAL A 52 -4.84 0.68 9.89
C VAL A 52 -3.70 1.64 9.57
N ILE A 53 -2.47 1.16 9.69
CA ILE A 53 -1.26 1.97 9.47
C ILE A 53 -0.72 1.69 8.07
N VAL A 54 -0.81 2.69 7.20
CA VAL A 54 -0.36 2.66 5.80
C VAL A 54 1.09 3.14 5.73
N SER A 55 1.91 2.43 4.97
CA SER A 55 3.31 2.79 4.69
C SER A 55 3.62 2.61 3.20
N GLY A 56 4.83 2.99 2.79
CA GLY A 56 5.31 2.92 1.41
C GLY A 56 4.68 4.00 0.53
N GLY A 57 4.93 3.93 -0.79
CA GLY A 57 4.50 4.97 -1.73
C GLY A 57 2.98 5.26 -1.73
N GLY A 58 2.15 4.28 -1.37
CA GLY A 58 0.70 4.45 -1.24
C GLY A 58 0.28 5.39 -0.12
N ALA A 59 1.10 5.58 0.92
CA ALA A 59 0.85 6.52 2.01
C ALA A 59 0.87 7.99 1.53
N HIS A 60 1.52 8.29 0.40
CA HIS A 60 1.53 9.62 -0.20
C HIS A 60 0.32 9.88 -1.11
N ASN A 61 -0.45 8.85 -1.46
CA ASN A 61 -1.62 8.96 -2.32
C ASN A 61 -2.88 9.32 -1.51
N ARG A 62 -3.16 10.63 -1.41
CA ARG A 62 -4.32 11.15 -0.66
C ARG A 62 -5.66 10.60 -1.15
N THR A 63 -5.80 10.36 -2.46
CA THR A 63 -7.03 9.79 -3.03
C THR A 63 -7.23 8.35 -2.55
N LEU A 64 -6.17 7.54 -2.55
CA LEU A 64 -6.21 6.17 -2.03
C LEU A 64 -6.55 6.16 -0.53
N LEU A 65 -5.90 7.01 0.27
CA LEU A 65 -6.16 7.10 1.71
C LEU A 65 -7.62 7.48 2.00
N ALA A 66 -8.15 8.50 1.34
CA ALA A 66 -9.56 8.90 1.50
C ALA A 66 -10.53 7.79 1.07
N MET A 67 -10.20 7.02 0.03
CA MET A 67 -11.00 5.87 -0.37
C MET A 67 -10.95 4.75 0.68
N LEU A 68 -9.78 4.49 1.28
CA LEU A 68 -9.61 3.51 2.34
C LEU A 68 -10.37 3.91 3.61
N GLU A 69 -10.26 5.16 4.05
CA GLU A 69 -11.03 5.70 5.20
C GLU A 69 -12.53 5.50 5.02
N ARG A 70 -13.06 5.74 3.81
CA ARG A 70 -14.48 5.50 3.51
C ARG A 70 -14.84 4.02 3.52
N LEU A 71 -13.98 3.16 2.98
CA LEU A 71 -14.26 1.72 2.87
C LEU A 71 -14.07 0.97 4.20
N LEU A 72 -13.23 1.50 5.08
CA LEU A 72 -12.88 0.97 6.41
C LEU A 72 -13.37 1.95 7.48
N SER A 73 -14.64 2.36 7.41
CA SER A 73 -15.20 3.46 8.21
C SER A 73 -15.21 3.20 9.73
N GLU A 74 -15.02 1.95 10.15
CA GLU A 74 -14.94 1.57 11.56
C GLU A 74 -13.49 1.58 12.08
N GLN A 75 -12.51 1.72 11.19
CA GLN A 75 -11.09 1.74 11.51
C GLN A 75 -10.51 3.14 11.31
N LYS A 76 -9.56 3.49 12.16
CA LYS A 76 -8.77 4.71 11.99
C LYS A 76 -7.61 4.44 11.03
N VAL A 77 -7.67 5.01 9.83
CA VAL A 77 -6.58 4.93 8.86
C VAL A 77 -5.55 6.01 9.17
N LEU A 78 -4.28 5.61 9.29
CA LEU A 78 -3.14 6.49 9.57
C LEU A 78 -2.00 6.15 8.62
N THR A 79 -1.03 7.05 8.47
CA THR A 79 0.26 6.72 7.88
C THR A 79 1.28 6.40 8.96
N SER A 80 2.32 5.62 8.64
CA SER A 80 3.47 5.45 9.54
C SER A 80 4.13 6.79 9.90
N GLY A 81 4.16 7.73 8.95
CA GLY A 81 4.67 9.09 9.13
C GLY A 81 3.94 9.83 10.24
N ALA A 82 2.62 9.66 10.34
CA ALA A 82 1.81 10.24 11.42
C ALA A 82 2.17 9.68 12.82
N LEU A 83 2.84 8.52 12.87
CA LEU A 83 3.34 7.90 14.10
C LEU A 83 4.84 8.16 14.35
N GLY A 84 5.48 9.01 13.54
CA GLY A 84 6.91 9.33 13.66
C GLY A 84 7.85 8.31 13.01
N VAL A 85 7.32 7.37 12.21
CA VAL A 85 8.12 6.40 11.44
C VAL A 85 8.07 6.77 9.97
N SER A 86 9.21 6.81 9.28
CA SER A 86 9.22 7.13 7.85
C SER A 86 8.35 6.17 7.03
N ASP A 87 7.48 6.74 6.19
CA ASP A 87 6.60 5.96 5.30
C ASP A 87 7.40 5.09 4.33
N ASP A 88 8.54 5.58 3.86
CA ASP A 88 9.32 4.92 2.82
C ASP A 88 10.42 4.00 3.39
N ALA A 89 10.88 4.24 4.62
CA ALA A 89 12.02 3.52 5.18
C ALA A 89 11.69 2.12 5.73
N LYS A 90 10.40 1.79 5.90
CA LYS A 90 9.97 0.55 6.58
C LYS A 90 10.61 -0.71 5.99
N GLU A 91 10.70 -0.79 4.66
CA GLU A 91 11.28 -1.96 3.97
C GLU A 91 12.80 -2.06 4.17
N ALA A 92 13.53 -0.95 4.15
CA ALA A 92 14.96 -0.95 4.44
C ALA A 92 15.24 -1.35 5.90
N VAL A 93 14.42 -0.85 6.84
CA VAL A 93 14.53 -1.18 8.26
C VAL A 93 14.27 -2.67 8.52
N ILE A 94 13.24 -3.27 7.89
CA ILE A 94 12.98 -4.70 8.07
C ILE A 94 14.13 -5.55 7.51
N PHE A 95 14.78 -5.18 6.40
CA PHE A 95 15.96 -5.92 5.92
C PHE A 95 17.14 -5.83 6.90
N ALA A 96 17.37 -4.68 7.52
CA ALA A 96 18.39 -4.54 8.56
C ALA A 96 18.07 -5.44 9.77
N LEU A 97 16.81 -5.49 10.20
CA LEU A 97 16.37 -6.35 11.30
C LEU A 97 16.50 -7.85 10.94
N LEU A 98 16.09 -8.25 9.74
CA LEU A 98 16.25 -9.63 9.25
C LEU A 98 17.72 -10.07 9.24
N GLY A 99 18.62 -9.17 8.83
CA GLY A 99 20.07 -9.40 8.87
C GLY A 99 20.61 -9.50 10.30
N ASN A 100 20.16 -8.63 11.21
CA ASN A 100 20.50 -8.73 12.63
C ASN A 100 20.07 -10.07 13.23
N ASP A 101 18.83 -10.49 12.97
CA ASP A 101 18.27 -11.73 13.49
C ASP A 101 19.00 -12.95 12.93
N PHE A 102 19.36 -12.92 11.64
CA PHE A 102 20.22 -13.93 11.03
C PHE A 102 21.57 -14.05 11.76
N MET A 103 22.23 -12.91 12.04
CA MET A 103 23.53 -12.90 12.73
C MET A 103 23.46 -13.43 14.17
N HIS A 104 22.31 -13.29 14.83
CA HIS A 104 22.08 -13.80 16.19
C HIS A 104 21.42 -15.19 16.23
N GLY A 105 21.11 -15.77 15.08
CA GLY A 105 20.44 -17.07 14.98
C GLY A 105 18.97 -17.05 15.41
N PHE A 106 18.32 -15.89 15.39
CA PHE A 106 16.89 -15.76 15.67
C PHE A 106 16.05 -16.11 14.45
N CYS A 107 14.97 -16.87 14.65
CA CYS A 107 14.02 -17.15 13.58
C CYS A 107 13.31 -15.86 13.19
N ASN A 108 13.37 -15.52 11.90
CA ASN A 108 12.93 -14.22 11.38
C ASN A 108 11.85 -14.38 10.27
N ASN A 109 11.24 -15.56 10.19
CA ASN A 109 10.01 -15.80 9.47
C ASN A 109 8.82 -15.95 10.44
N LEU A 110 7.61 -15.70 9.94
CA LEU A 110 6.38 -16.02 10.64
C LEU A 110 5.65 -17.14 9.89
N PRO A 111 5.66 -18.39 10.40
CA PRO A 111 4.99 -19.52 9.74
C PRO A 111 3.51 -19.28 9.42
N SER A 112 2.77 -18.64 10.33
CA SER A 112 1.35 -18.33 10.11
C SER A 112 1.09 -17.34 8.96
N ALA A 113 2.10 -16.56 8.57
CA ALA A 113 2.01 -15.63 7.43
C ALA A 113 2.60 -16.22 6.13
N THR A 114 3.61 -17.10 6.25
CA THR A 114 4.36 -17.62 5.09
C THR A 114 3.91 -19.01 4.64
N GLY A 115 3.21 -19.77 5.50
CA GLY A 115 2.88 -21.18 5.28
C GLY A 115 4.05 -22.14 5.49
N ALA A 116 5.17 -21.67 6.03
CA ALA A 116 6.31 -22.54 6.35
C ALA A 116 5.94 -23.57 7.45
N GLU A 117 6.48 -24.79 7.35
CA GLU A 117 6.21 -25.86 8.34
C GLU A 117 6.73 -25.52 9.75
N ARG A 118 7.78 -24.69 9.84
CA ARG A 118 8.44 -24.35 11.10
C ARG A 118 9.10 -22.97 11.07
N PRO A 119 9.29 -22.35 12.26
CA PRO A 119 10.18 -21.20 12.39
C PRO A 119 11.59 -21.53 11.87
N THR A 120 12.17 -20.60 11.13
CA THR A 120 13.44 -20.75 10.41
C THR A 120 14.20 -19.43 10.44
N VAL A 121 15.52 -19.52 10.63
CA VAL A 121 16.45 -18.40 10.43
C VAL A 121 16.65 -18.24 8.92
N MET A 122 16.12 -17.16 8.34
CA MET A 122 16.30 -16.80 6.93
C MET A 122 17.53 -15.92 6.75
N GLY A 123 18.19 -16.04 5.60
CA GLY A 123 19.34 -15.22 5.21
C GLY A 123 20.53 -16.07 4.75
N LYS A 124 21.52 -15.40 4.16
CA LYS A 124 22.80 -16.01 3.79
C LYS A 124 23.91 -14.99 3.99
N LEU A 125 24.98 -15.38 4.69
CA LEU A 125 26.18 -14.56 4.81
C LEU A 125 27.01 -14.67 3.53
N ALA A 126 27.30 -13.52 2.92
CA ALA A 126 28.23 -13.42 1.81
C ALA A 126 29.45 -12.63 2.30
N PHE A 127 30.62 -13.27 2.27
CA PHE A 127 31.88 -12.61 2.57
C PHE A 127 32.31 -11.74 1.37
N PRO A 128 32.99 -10.61 1.61
CA PRO A 128 33.51 -9.73 0.56
C PRO A 128 34.56 -10.42 -0.31
#